data_AF-A0A5J4PH15-F1
#
_entry.id   AF-A0A5J4PH15-F1
#
_cell.length_a   1.000
_cell.length_b   1.000
_cell.length_c   1.000
_cell.angle_alpha   90.00
_cell.angle_beta   90.00
_cell.angle_gamma   90.00
#
_symmetry.space_group_name_H-M   'P 1'
#
loop_
_entity.id
_entity.type
_entity.pdbx_description
1 polymer ?
#
loop_
_entity_poly.entity_id
_entity_poly.type
_entity_poly.pdbx_seq_one_letter_code
_entity_poly.pdbx_strand_id
1 'polypeptide(L)'
;KVTANKNQYAIALKEDAEVLEEVVVVGYGTVKKSDVTGSIVSVNSEEMMKRNPTTVGQGLQGAAAGVLVTRNSGDPTGSVTIRVRGVATINNSADPLFVVDGIRVGRSIDFLNPNDVESLEVLKDASATAIYGSEGANGVIMITTRRGAKGATRLNFSADYGISNLANKLEMLDAENFVRVARQAAAQDNAPLTNGAWVKYDKELNNINWQDEMTQSSLSQRYNLNVSGGSETTRSVMSVGYMNNDGIMINSNFKRLNV
;
A
#
# COMPACT_ATOMS: atom_id res chain seq x y z
N LYS A 1 59.76 37.43 -20.99
CA LYS A 1 59.01 37.68 -19.73
C LYS A 1 57.53 37.68 -20.06
N VAL A 2 56.81 36.60 -19.73
CA VAL A 2 55.36 36.51 -19.94
C VAL A 2 54.71 36.81 -18.60
N THR A 3 53.98 37.92 -18.51
CA THR A 3 53.26 38.32 -17.30
C THR A 3 51.82 37.82 -17.43
N ALA A 4 51.47 36.75 -16.70
CA ALA A 4 50.12 36.21 -16.68
C ALA A 4 49.25 36.96 -15.66
N ASN A 5 48.27 37.72 -16.15
CA ASN A 5 47.23 38.32 -15.31
C ASN A 5 46.27 37.22 -14.82
N LYS A 6 46.33 36.89 -13.53
CA LYS A 6 45.33 36.04 -12.87
C LYS A 6 44.10 36.88 -12.56
N ASN A 7 43.07 36.80 -13.41
CA ASN A 7 41.74 37.28 -13.05
C ASN A 7 41.17 36.36 -11.95
N GLN A 8 41.25 36.80 -10.69
CA GLN A 8 40.58 36.14 -9.57
C GLN A 8 39.09 36.47 -9.62
N TYR A 9 38.28 35.54 -10.13
CA TYR A 9 36.83 35.61 -9.96
C TYR A 9 36.50 35.19 -8.53
N ALA A 10 36.07 36.14 -7.70
CA ALA A 10 35.52 35.87 -6.38
C ALA A 10 34.09 35.33 -6.55
N ILE A 11 33.96 34.00 -6.63
CA ILE A 11 32.67 33.32 -6.63
C ILE A 11 32.22 33.23 -5.17
N ALA A 12 31.41 34.20 -4.74
CA ALA A 12 30.69 34.12 -3.47
C ALA A 12 29.48 33.20 -3.67
N LEU A 13 29.58 31.97 -3.16
CA LEU A 13 28.43 31.07 -3.05
C LEU A 13 27.45 31.69 -2.04
N LYS A 14 26.27 32.09 -2.50
CA LYS A 14 25.14 32.32 -1.59
C LYS A 14 24.74 30.96 -1.04
N GLU A 15 24.83 30.80 0.27
CA GLU A 15 24.23 29.66 0.96
C GLU A 15 22.72 29.69 0.69
N ASP A 16 22.25 28.73 -0.10
CA ASP A 16 20.82 28.50 -0.29
C ASP A 16 20.31 27.69 0.91
N ALA A 17 20.09 28.40 2.01
CA ALA A 17 19.55 27.86 3.25
C ALA A 17 18.03 28.07 3.29
N GLU A 18 17.31 27.68 2.24
CA GLU A 18 15.86 27.50 2.33
C GLU A 18 15.59 26.17 3.06
N VAL A 19 15.86 26.14 4.37
CA VAL A 19 15.43 25.05 5.24
C VAL A 19 13.91 25.15 5.33
N LEU A 20 13.22 24.39 4.48
CA LEU A 20 11.77 24.25 4.54
C LEU A 20 11.40 23.69 5.91
N GLU A 21 10.78 24.54 6.75
CA GLU A 21 10.23 24.11 8.03
C GLU A 21 9.07 23.15 7.76
N GLU A 22 9.33 21.85 7.89
CA GLU A 22 8.32 20.83 7.70
C GLU A 22 7.25 20.99 8.79
N VAL A 23 6.06 21.41 8.38
CA VAL A 23 4.87 21.50 9.23
C VAL A 23 4.17 20.14 9.24
N VAL A 24 3.84 19.66 10.42
CA VAL A 24 3.02 18.45 10.59
C VAL A 24 1.65 18.85 11.09
N VAL A 25 0.63 18.18 10.56
CA VAL A 25 -0.73 18.32 11.09
C VAL A 25 -0.83 17.50 12.37
N VAL A 26 -1.42 18.07 13.42
CA VAL A 26 -1.72 17.38 14.68
C VAL A 26 -3.12 17.77 15.13
N GLY A 27 -4.07 16.83 15.09
CA GLY A 27 -5.44 17.14 15.44
C GLY A 27 -6.06 18.12 14.44
N TYR A 28 -6.35 19.33 14.92
CA TYR A 28 -6.93 20.44 14.13
C TYR A 28 -5.93 21.57 13.84
N GLY A 29 -4.67 21.45 14.29
CA GLY A 29 -3.64 22.48 14.13
C GLY A 29 -2.44 21.99 13.33
N THR A 30 -1.64 22.93 12.83
CA THR A 30 -0.33 22.66 12.24
C THR A 30 0.75 23.11 13.21
N VAL A 31 1.69 22.24 13.53
CA VAL A 31 2.84 22.56 14.38
C VAL A 31 4.12 22.21 13.64
N LYS A 32 5.22 22.91 13.93
CA LYS A 32 6.52 22.55 13.39
C LYS A 32 6.91 21.18 13.93
N LYS A 33 7.52 20.35 13.08
CA LYS A 33 7.99 19.01 13.47
C LYS A 33 8.91 19.03 14.70
N SER A 34 9.66 20.12 14.90
CA SER A 34 10.55 20.34 16.06
C SER A 34 9.81 20.53 17.39
N ASP A 35 8.58 21.03 17.35
CA ASP A 35 7.86 21.52 18.54
C ASP A 35 6.87 20.46 19.07
N VAL A 36 6.84 19.30 18.42
CA VAL A 36 5.98 18.18 18.79
C VAL A 36 6.61 17.42 19.96
N THR A 37 5.90 17.38 21.09
CA THR A 37 6.32 16.65 22.29
C THR A 37 5.93 15.16 22.30
N GLY A 38 5.08 14.70 21.36
CA GLY A 38 4.64 13.31 21.22
C GLY A 38 5.34 12.53 20.10
N SER A 39 5.28 11.19 20.14
CA SER A 39 5.80 10.33 19.07
C SER A 39 4.88 10.36 17.85
N ILE A 40 5.26 11.19 16.89
CA ILE A 40 4.63 11.32 15.58
C ILE A 40 5.63 10.90 14.52
N VAL A 41 5.20 10.11 13.55
CA VAL A 41 5.99 9.83 12.35
C VAL A 41 5.25 10.37 11.14
N SER A 42 5.92 11.26 10.42
CA SER A 42 5.47 11.73 9.11
C SER A 42 6.02 10.81 8.02
N VAL A 43 5.15 10.45 7.08
CA VAL A 43 5.49 9.74 5.85
C VAL A 43 5.11 10.62 4.67
N ASN A 44 6.10 10.94 3.84
CA ASN A 44 5.90 11.76 2.66
C ASN A 44 5.30 10.93 1.52
N SER A 45 4.41 11.55 0.73
CA SER A 45 3.74 10.87 -0.39
C SER A 45 4.71 10.29 -1.42
N GLU A 46 5.86 10.94 -1.65
CA GLU A 46 6.88 10.45 -2.58
C GLU A 46 7.47 9.10 -2.16
N GLU A 47 7.73 8.90 -0.87
CA GLU A 47 8.28 7.65 -0.35
C GLU A 47 7.23 6.52 -0.41
N MET A 48 5.98 6.88 -0.12
CA MET A 48 4.84 5.98 -0.28
C MET A 48 4.68 5.51 -1.74
N MET A 49 4.73 6.45 -2.69
CA MET A 49 4.44 6.19 -4.09
C MET A 49 5.56 5.40 -4.80
N LYS A 50 6.80 5.38 -4.29
CA LYS A 50 7.89 4.54 -4.82
C LYS A 50 7.55 3.04 -4.87
N ARG A 51 6.65 2.57 -3.99
CA ARG A 51 6.21 1.16 -3.94
C ARG A 51 4.95 0.88 -4.77
N ASN A 52 4.45 1.88 -5.47
CA ASN A 52 3.27 1.83 -6.31
C ASN A 52 2.03 1.20 -5.63
N PRO A 53 1.65 1.65 -4.41
CA PRO A 53 0.57 1.02 -3.66
C PRO A 53 -0.79 1.19 -4.36
N THR A 54 -1.68 0.20 -4.24
CA THR A 54 -3.07 0.31 -4.74
C THR A 54 -4.00 0.97 -3.72
N THR A 55 -3.68 0.85 -2.42
CA THR A 55 -4.40 1.50 -1.31
C THR A 55 -3.43 2.27 -0.40
N VAL A 56 -3.94 3.29 0.31
CA VAL A 56 -3.11 4.11 1.21
C VAL A 56 -2.47 3.26 2.32
N GLY A 57 -3.19 2.26 2.82
CA GLY A 57 -2.66 1.35 3.85
C GLY A 57 -1.45 0.55 3.38
N GLN A 58 -1.43 0.07 2.12
CA GLN A 58 -0.25 -0.60 1.56
C GLN A 58 0.95 0.35 1.47
N GLY A 59 0.68 1.63 1.17
CA GLY A 59 1.69 2.67 1.11
C GLY A 59 2.46 2.90 2.41
N LEU A 60 1.82 2.65 3.55
CA LEU A 60 2.44 2.73 4.87
C LEU A 60 3.39 1.57 5.19
N GLN A 61 3.37 0.49 4.39
CA GLN A 61 4.18 -0.70 4.63
C GLN A 61 5.67 -0.35 4.56
N GLY A 62 6.35 -0.41 5.70
CA GLY A 62 7.77 -0.10 5.81
C GLY A 62 8.10 1.38 5.53
N ALA A 63 7.11 2.27 5.60
CA ALA A 63 7.32 3.71 5.48
C ALA A 63 7.37 4.42 6.85
N ALA A 64 6.74 3.85 7.88
CA ALA A 64 6.74 4.39 9.24
C ALA A 64 7.28 3.38 10.26
N ALA A 65 8.24 3.82 11.09
CA ALA A 65 8.74 3.00 12.20
C ALA A 65 7.61 2.65 13.18
N GLY A 66 7.58 1.43 13.73
CA GLY A 66 6.56 1.02 14.70
C GLY A 66 5.14 0.91 14.15
N VAL A 67 4.98 0.92 12.83
CA VAL A 67 3.73 0.59 12.13
C VAL A 67 3.92 -0.74 11.43
N LEU A 68 3.14 -1.73 11.83
CA LEU A 68 3.11 -3.04 11.21
C LEU A 68 1.95 -3.08 10.22
N VAL A 69 2.26 -3.21 8.93
CA VAL A 69 1.28 -3.43 7.88
C VAL A 69 1.43 -4.87 7.40
N THR A 70 0.39 -5.68 7.63
CA THR A 70 0.35 -7.07 7.16
C THR A 70 -0.70 -7.20 6.07
N ARG A 71 -0.27 -7.70 4.92
CA ARG A 71 -1.14 -8.12 3.84
C ARG A 71 -1.34 -9.63 3.95
N ASN A 72 -2.57 -10.05 4.25
CA ASN A 72 -2.87 -11.46 4.53
C ASN A 72 -3.04 -12.30 3.25
N SER A 73 -3.23 -11.67 2.09
CA SER A 73 -3.41 -12.37 0.81
C SER A 73 -2.96 -11.53 -0.39
N GLY A 74 -2.71 -12.21 -1.52
CA GLY A 74 -2.48 -11.58 -2.82
C GLY A 74 -3.75 -11.04 -3.49
N ASP A 75 -4.87 -10.98 -2.78
CA ASP A 75 -6.15 -10.52 -3.31
C ASP A 75 -6.07 -9.05 -3.77
N PRO A 76 -6.47 -8.72 -5.01
CA PRO A 76 -6.62 -7.35 -5.51
C PRO A 76 -7.56 -6.47 -4.68
N THR A 77 -8.57 -7.07 -4.05
CA THR A 77 -9.56 -6.42 -3.18
C THR A 77 -9.11 -6.35 -1.73
N GLY A 78 -8.03 -7.07 -1.39
CA GLY A 78 -7.61 -7.28 -0.01
C GLY A 78 -7.16 -5.99 0.67
N SER A 79 -7.90 -5.60 1.70
CA SER A 79 -7.46 -4.58 2.67
C SER A 79 -6.22 -5.06 3.42
N VAL A 80 -5.40 -4.12 3.85
CA VAL A 80 -4.27 -4.42 4.74
C VAL A 80 -4.68 -4.29 6.19
N THR A 81 -4.14 -5.14 7.05
CA THR A 81 -4.25 -4.95 8.51
C THR A 81 -3.11 -4.05 8.96
N ILE A 82 -3.45 -2.96 9.64
CA ILE A 82 -2.47 -2.00 10.17
C ILE A 82 -2.49 -2.06 11.69
N ARG A 83 -1.32 -2.14 12.30
CA ARG A 83 -1.14 -2.09 13.76
C ARG A 83 -0.08 -1.06 14.11
N VAL A 84 -0.42 -0.14 15.00
CA VAL A 84 0.51 0.88 15.52
C VAL A 84 1.02 0.40 16.88
N ARG A 85 2.33 0.19 17.00
CA ARG A 85 2.99 -0.35 18.21
C ARG A 85 2.49 -1.72 18.70
N GLY A 86 2.01 -2.56 17.77
CA GLY A 86 1.60 -3.94 18.06
C GLY A 86 0.13 -4.07 18.44
N VAL A 87 -0.22 -5.13 19.15
CA VAL A 87 -1.60 -5.44 19.55
C VAL A 87 -1.82 -4.92 20.97
N ALA A 88 -2.63 -3.86 21.11
CA ALA A 88 -2.96 -3.26 22.41
C ALA A 88 -4.19 -3.90 23.08
N THR A 89 -4.97 -4.71 22.35
CA THR A 89 -6.26 -5.23 22.79
C THR A 89 -6.37 -6.74 22.59
N ILE A 90 -6.90 -7.44 23.59
CA ILE A 90 -7.12 -8.90 23.54
C ILE A 90 -8.49 -9.24 22.92
N ASN A 91 -9.52 -8.44 23.24
CA ASN A 91 -10.93 -8.74 22.91
C ASN A 91 -11.58 -7.76 21.93
N ASN A 92 -10.85 -6.77 21.40
CA ASN A 92 -11.40 -5.75 20.50
C ASN A 92 -10.46 -5.51 19.31
N SER A 93 -10.97 -4.91 18.23
CA SER A 93 -10.15 -4.51 17.08
C SER A 93 -8.98 -3.62 17.55
N ALA A 94 -7.78 -3.99 17.10
CA ALA A 94 -6.54 -3.25 17.31
C ALA A 94 -6.23 -2.32 16.12
N ASP A 95 -7.19 -2.09 15.23
CA ASP A 95 -7.00 -1.23 14.07
C ASP A 95 -6.97 0.24 14.51
N PRO A 96 -6.10 1.06 13.90
CA PRO A 96 -6.02 2.50 14.18
C PRO A 96 -7.25 3.24 13.65
N LEU A 97 -7.47 4.43 14.17
CA LEU A 97 -8.44 5.38 13.62
C LEU A 97 -7.82 6.14 12.44
N PHE A 98 -8.50 6.19 11.31
CA PHE A 98 -8.15 7.05 10.18
C PHE A 98 -8.87 8.39 10.27
N VAL A 99 -8.12 9.46 10.02
CA VAL A 99 -8.61 10.83 9.97
C VAL A 99 -8.15 11.44 8.66
N VAL A 100 -9.09 11.89 7.84
CA VAL A 100 -8.83 12.54 6.55
C VAL A 100 -9.23 14.00 6.66
N ASP A 101 -8.28 14.92 6.47
CA ASP A 101 -8.48 16.37 6.58
C ASP A 101 -9.22 16.81 7.87
N GLY A 102 -8.94 16.13 8.99
CA GLY A 102 -9.54 16.41 10.29
C GLY A 102 -10.88 15.70 10.55
N ILE A 103 -11.45 15.00 9.56
CA ILE A 103 -12.69 14.22 9.70
C ILE A 103 -12.36 12.75 9.96
N ARG A 104 -13.02 12.15 10.96
CA ARG A 104 -12.88 10.73 11.28
C ARG A 104 -13.60 9.89 10.22
N VAL A 105 -12.89 8.99 9.57
CA VAL A 105 -13.46 8.09 8.53
C VAL A 105 -13.57 6.63 9.00
N GLY A 106 -13.18 6.37 10.25
CA GLY A 106 -13.28 5.05 10.88
C GLY A 106 -12.01 4.23 10.71
N ARG A 107 -12.17 2.92 10.43
CA ARG A 107 -11.07 1.92 10.40
C ARG A 107 -10.69 1.44 8.99
N SER A 108 -11.33 1.96 7.94
CA SER A 108 -10.98 1.66 6.55
C SER A 108 -10.59 2.94 5.82
N ILE A 109 -9.60 2.81 4.92
CA ILE A 109 -9.12 3.89 4.06
C ILE A 109 -9.08 3.47 2.58
N ASP A 110 -9.69 2.34 2.23
CA ASP A 110 -9.57 1.73 0.90
C ASP A 110 -10.29 2.55 -0.20
N PHE A 111 -11.16 3.49 0.19
CA PHE A 111 -11.79 4.44 -0.74
C PHE A 111 -10.82 5.50 -1.25
N LEU A 112 -9.78 5.85 -0.47
CA LEU A 112 -8.90 6.97 -0.81
C LEU A 112 -7.85 6.54 -1.85
N ASN A 113 -7.62 7.41 -2.83
CA ASN A 113 -6.56 7.25 -3.81
C ASN A 113 -5.21 7.63 -3.19
N PRO A 114 -4.17 6.77 -3.26
CA PRO A 114 -2.83 7.14 -2.83
C PRO A 114 -2.26 8.38 -3.53
N ASN A 115 -2.68 8.66 -4.78
CA ASN A 115 -2.22 9.83 -5.52
C ASN A 115 -2.73 11.17 -4.96
N ASP A 116 -3.87 11.14 -4.26
CA ASP A 116 -4.51 12.34 -3.70
C ASP A 116 -3.98 12.65 -2.29
N VAL A 117 -3.14 11.77 -1.73
CA VAL A 117 -2.48 11.96 -0.44
C VAL A 117 -1.26 12.86 -0.60
N GLU A 118 -1.18 13.90 0.23
CA GLU A 118 -0.03 14.80 0.34
C GLU A 118 0.96 14.28 1.38
N SER A 119 0.47 14.03 2.59
CA SER A 119 1.23 13.55 3.73
C SER A 119 0.41 12.60 4.61
N LEU A 120 1.12 11.79 5.38
CA LEU A 120 0.58 10.81 6.31
C LEU A 120 1.27 10.98 7.66
N GLU A 121 0.53 11.35 8.69
CA GLU A 121 1.06 11.48 10.05
C GLU A 121 0.51 10.36 10.94
N VAL A 122 1.41 9.55 11.49
CA VAL A 122 1.06 8.48 12.41
C VAL A 122 1.30 8.92 13.84
N LEU A 123 0.23 9.11 14.59
CA LEU A 123 0.20 9.42 16.02
C LEU A 123 0.24 8.13 16.83
N LYS A 124 1.30 7.92 17.62
CA LYS A 124 1.55 6.64 18.32
C LYS A 124 1.38 6.70 19.84
N ASP A 125 1.47 7.90 20.41
CA ASP A 125 1.41 8.13 21.85
C ASP A 125 0.04 8.61 22.30
N ALA A 126 -0.31 8.26 23.54
CA ALA A 126 -1.54 8.70 24.18
C ALA A 126 -1.67 10.24 24.24
N SER A 127 -0.56 10.98 24.39
CA SER A 127 -0.57 12.45 24.37
C SER A 127 -0.96 13.02 23.01
N ALA A 128 -0.54 12.36 21.94
CA ALA A 128 -0.78 12.78 20.56
C ALA A 128 -2.16 12.32 20.06
N THR A 129 -2.67 11.19 20.55
CA THR A 129 -4.00 10.66 20.20
C THR A 129 -5.12 11.13 21.12
N ALA A 130 -4.81 11.76 22.26
CA ALA A 130 -5.80 12.22 23.25
C ALA A 130 -6.93 13.07 22.66
N ILE A 131 -6.63 13.87 21.63
CA ILE A 131 -7.61 14.72 20.93
C ILE A 131 -8.74 13.87 20.28
N TYR A 132 -8.43 12.64 19.88
CA TYR A 132 -9.38 11.73 19.24
C TYR A 132 -10.11 10.81 20.24
N GLY A 133 -9.75 10.89 21.53
CA GLY A 133 -10.39 10.15 22.60
C GLY A 133 -10.10 8.65 22.56
N SER A 134 -11.05 7.86 23.06
CA SER A 134 -10.93 6.39 23.17
C SER A 134 -10.71 5.69 21.84
N GLU A 135 -11.22 6.25 20.73
CA GLU A 135 -11.02 5.71 19.39
C GLU A 135 -9.56 5.79 18.92
N GLY A 136 -8.78 6.73 19.47
CA GLY A 136 -7.35 6.87 19.18
C GLY A 136 -6.43 6.01 20.03
N ALA A 137 -6.97 5.13 20.89
CA ALA A 137 -6.18 4.30 21.80
C ALA A 137 -5.23 3.32 21.06
N ASN A 138 -5.62 2.87 19.87
CA ASN A 138 -4.82 1.99 19.01
C ASN A 138 -3.88 2.77 18.05
N GLY A 139 -3.73 4.07 18.25
CA GLY A 139 -3.05 4.97 17.31
C GLY A 139 -4.03 5.66 16.35
N VAL A 140 -3.58 6.78 15.79
CA VAL A 140 -4.34 7.55 14.81
C VAL A 140 -3.46 7.80 13.59
N ILE A 141 -4.00 7.56 12.41
CA ILE A 141 -3.35 7.85 11.13
C ILE A 141 -4.10 9.04 10.53
N MET A 142 -3.43 10.19 10.51
CA MET A 142 -3.92 11.38 9.84
C MET A 142 -3.43 11.41 8.41
N ILE A 143 -4.30 11.89 7.55
CA ILE A 143 -4.11 11.95 6.12
C ILE A 143 -4.47 13.35 5.69
N THR A 144 -3.51 14.03 5.10
CA THR A 144 -3.73 15.33 4.46
C THR A 144 -3.88 15.09 2.97
N THR A 145 -4.99 15.53 2.39
CA THR A 145 -5.17 15.45 0.94
C THR A 145 -4.47 16.63 0.26
N ARG A 146 -4.03 16.42 -0.98
CA ARG A 146 -3.39 17.46 -1.78
C ARG A 146 -4.32 18.65 -1.92
N ARG A 147 -3.78 19.84 -1.65
CA ARG A 147 -4.49 21.11 -1.87
C ARG A 147 -3.97 21.83 -3.11
N GLY A 148 -4.81 22.69 -3.70
CA GLY A 148 -4.39 23.53 -4.82
C GLY A 148 -3.21 24.42 -4.43
N ALA A 149 -2.19 24.50 -5.29
CA ALA A 149 -1.05 25.38 -5.09
C ALA A 149 -1.33 26.79 -5.64
N LYS A 150 -0.72 27.82 -5.05
CA LYS A 150 -0.69 29.16 -5.66
C LYS A 150 0.11 29.08 -6.96
N GLY A 151 -0.37 29.74 -8.01
CA GLY A 151 0.35 29.92 -9.26
C GLY A 151 -0.33 29.23 -10.44
N ALA A 152 0.48 28.99 -11.49
CA ALA A 152 0.00 28.44 -12.75
C ALA A 152 -0.67 27.07 -12.56
N THR A 153 -1.71 26.82 -13.35
CA THR A 153 -2.39 25.53 -13.40
C THR A 153 -1.39 24.43 -13.79
N ARG A 154 -1.27 23.42 -12.93
CA ARG A 154 -0.48 22.21 -13.17
C ARG A 154 -1.42 21.06 -13.48
N LEU A 155 -1.19 20.43 -14.62
CA LEU A 155 -1.89 19.22 -15.04
C LEU A 155 -0.90 18.07 -14.97
N ASN A 156 -1.24 17.08 -14.15
CA ASN A 156 -0.47 15.85 -14.00
C ASN A 156 -1.33 14.69 -14.49
N PHE A 157 -0.78 13.91 -15.42
CA PHE A 157 -1.39 12.67 -15.87
C PHE A 157 -0.42 11.52 -15.64
N SER A 158 -0.89 10.44 -15.02
CA SER A 158 -0.13 9.22 -14.85
C SER A 158 -0.93 8.02 -15.35
N ALA A 159 -0.22 7.10 -16.00
CA ALA A 159 -0.75 5.84 -16.47
C ALA A 159 0.23 4.72 -16.10
N ASP A 160 -0.25 3.74 -15.36
CA ASP A 160 0.52 2.59 -14.91
C ASP A 160 -0.06 1.29 -15.47
N TYR A 161 0.81 0.40 -15.90
CA TYR A 161 0.46 -0.95 -16.35
C TYR A 161 1.37 -1.96 -15.67
N GLY A 162 0.81 -3.08 -15.21
CA GLY A 162 1.56 -4.15 -14.58
C GLY A 162 0.99 -5.52 -14.92
N ILE A 163 1.85 -6.51 -15.11
CA ILE A 163 1.45 -7.91 -15.29
C ILE A 163 1.89 -8.67 -14.05
N SER A 164 0.98 -9.43 -13.46
CA SER A 164 1.22 -10.24 -12.26
C SER A 164 1.09 -11.72 -12.58
N ASN A 165 2.04 -12.53 -12.10
CA ASN A 165 2.05 -13.97 -12.26
C ASN A 165 2.28 -14.65 -10.90
N LEU A 166 1.86 -15.91 -10.79
CA LEU A 166 2.13 -16.71 -9.60
C LEU A 166 3.65 -16.93 -9.45
N ALA A 167 4.21 -16.46 -8.34
CA ALA A 167 5.66 -16.49 -8.12
C ALA A 167 6.21 -17.89 -7.90
N ASN A 168 5.49 -18.72 -7.14
CA ASN A 168 5.89 -20.11 -6.82
C ASN A 168 4.66 -21.01 -6.86
N LYS A 169 4.79 -22.16 -7.53
CA LYS A 169 3.83 -23.26 -7.50
C LYS A 169 4.32 -24.31 -6.49
N LEU A 170 3.38 -24.93 -5.78
CA LEU A 170 3.69 -26.09 -4.96
C LEU A 170 4.07 -27.26 -5.87
N GLU A 171 5.14 -27.98 -5.53
CA GLU A 171 5.47 -29.24 -6.19
C GLU A 171 4.45 -30.30 -5.75
N MET A 172 3.57 -30.67 -6.68
CA MET A 172 2.52 -31.65 -6.46
C MET A 172 2.86 -32.93 -7.22
N LEU A 173 2.44 -34.07 -6.67
CA LEU A 173 2.52 -35.33 -7.41
C LEU A 173 1.59 -35.26 -8.62
N ASP A 174 2.05 -35.81 -9.75
CA ASP A 174 1.16 -36.15 -10.85
C ASP A 174 0.23 -37.32 -10.48
N ALA A 175 -0.79 -37.55 -11.31
CA ALA A 175 -1.77 -38.60 -11.06
C ALA A 175 -1.13 -40.00 -10.87
N GLU A 176 -0.10 -40.34 -11.65
CA GLU A 176 0.56 -41.65 -11.60
C GLU A 176 1.34 -41.84 -10.29
N ASN A 177 2.16 -40.86 -9.91
CA ASN A 177 2.93 -40.91 -8.68
C ASN A 177 2.01 -40.89 -7.45
N PHE A 178 0.89 -40.16 -7.51
CA PHE A 178 -0.12 -40.19 -6.46
C PHE A 178 -0.73 -41.59 -6.30
N VAL A 179 -1.09 -42.26 -7.40
CA VAL A 179 -1.60 -43.64 -7.36
C VAL A 179 -0.56 -44.61 -6.83
N ARG A 180 0.71 -44.47 -7.24
CA ARG A 180 1.81 -45.30 -6.76
C ARG A 180 1.96 -45.23 -5.25
N VAL A 181 1.96 -44.01 -4.69
CA VAL A 181 2.02 -43.78 -3.24
C VAL A 181 0.79 -44.36 -2.53
N ALA A 182 -0.40 -44.17 -3.08
CA ALA A 182 -1.63 -44.72 -2.51
C ALA A 182 -1.63 -46.25 -2.46
N ARG A 183 -1.13 -46.92 -3.53
CA ARG A 183 -0.96 -48.38 -3.57
C ARG A 183 0.07 -48.86 -2.55
N GLN A 184 1.19 -48.16 -2.44
CA GLN A 184 2.24 -48.48 -1.48
C GLN A 184 1.70 -48.38 -0.05
N ALA A 185 0.95 -47.32 0.28
CA ALA A 185 0.33 -47.17 1.59
C ALA A 185 -0.66 -48.31 1.89
N ALA A 186 -1.57 -48.62 0.96
CA ALA A 186 -2.54 -49.70 1.14
C ALA A 186 -1.88 -51.08 1.31
N ALA A 187 -0.78 -51.35 0.60
CA ALA A 187 -0.02 -52.58 0.74
C ALA A 187 0.69 -52.69 2.10
N GLN A 188 1.16 -51.58 2.68
CA GLN A 188 1.77 -51.55 4.01
C GLN A 188 0.71 -51.73 5.11
N ASP A 189 -0.47 -51.14 4.95
CA ASP A 189 -1.58 -51.23 5.91
C ASP A 189 -2.42 -52.51 5.75
N ASN A 190 -2.08 -53.38 4.80
CA ASN A 190 -2.82 -54.58 4.43
C ASN A 190 -4.32 -54.28 4.14
N ALA A 191 -4.59 -53.09 3.60
CA ALA A 191 -5.92 -52.58 3.32
C ALA A 191 -6.29 -52.77 1.84
N PRO A 192 -7.54 -53.16 1.52
CA PRO A 192 -7.98 -53.30 0.14
C PRO A 192 -8.16 -51.93 -0.52
N LEU A 193 -7.63 -51.77 -1.75
CA LEU A 193 -7.91 -50.61 -2.60
C LEU A 193 -9.32 -50.76 -3.20
N THR A 194 -10.29 -50.04 -2.64
CA THR A 194 -11.70 -50.13 -3.08
C THR A 194 -12.05 -49.24 -4.26
N ASN A 195 -11.26 -48.19 -4.52
CA ASN A 195 -11.54 -47.26 -5.60
C ASN A 195 -10.80 -47.71 -6.89
N GLY A 196 -11.59 -47.98 -7.94
CA GLY A 196 -11.11 -48.52 -9.22
C GLY A 196 -10.15 -47.61 -9.98
N ALA A 197 -10.15 -46.29 -9.70
CA ALA A 197 -9.16 -45.35 -10.23
C ALA A 197 -7.72 -45.74 -9.85
N TRP A 198 -7.54 -46.31 -8.65
CA TRP A 198 -6.24 -46.74 -8.13
C TRP A 198 -5.83 -48.13 -8.61
N VAL A 199 -6.71 -48.88 -9.27
CA VAL A 199 -6.50 -50.31 -9.56
C VAL A 199 -6.48 -50.61 -11.05
N LYS A 200 -7.35 -49.97 -11.84
CA LYS A 200 -7.63 -50.36 -13.23
C LYS A 200 -7.25 -49.31 -14.28
N TYR A 201 -7.30 -48.03 -13.93
CA TYR A 201 -7.24 -46.93 -14.90
C TYR A 201 -5.91 -46.19 -14.93
N ASP A 202 -4.83 -46.80 -14.42
CA ASP A 202 -3.52 -46.17 -14.20
C ASP A 202 -2.93 -45.42 -15.40
N LYS A 203 -3.30 -45.83 -16.62
CA LYS A 203 -2.82 -45.24 -17.89
C LYS A 203 -3.84 -44.34 -18.58
N GLU A 204 -5.04 -44.21 -18.01
CA GLU A 204 -6.14 -43.38 -18.51
C GLU A 204 -6.39 -42.15 -17.61
N LEU A 205 -5.58 -41.97 -16.56
CA LEU A 205 -5.67 -40.82 -15.68
C LEU A 205 -5.09 -39.58 -16.35
N ASN A 206 -5.93 -38.58 -16.56
CA ASN A 206 -5.48 -37.27 -16.99
C ASN A 206 -4.75 -36.56 -15.84
N ASN A 207 -3.55 -36.06 -16.13
CA ASN A 207 -2.83 -35.21 -15.18
C ASN A 207 -3.32 -33.77 -15.34
N ILE A 208 -4.10 -33.28 -14.37
CA ILE A 208 -4.62 -31.91 -14.35
C ILE A 208 -3.80 -31.11 -13.35
N ASN A 209 -3.13 -30.05 -13.82
CA ASN A 209 -2.49 -29.11 -12.92
C ASN A 209 -3.53 -28.11 -12.40
N TRP A 210 -4.15 -28.42 -11.27
CA TRP A 210 -5.13 -27.55 -10.64
C TRP A 210 -4.60 -26.15 -10.30
N GLN A 211 -3.30 -25.99 -10.04
CA GLN A 211 -2.73 -24.66 -9.80
C GLN A 211 -2.76 -23.81 -11.08
N ASP A 212 -2.59 -24.42 -12.25
CA ASP A 212 -2.66 -23.70 -13.53
C ASP A 212 -4.11 -23.44 -13.93
N GLU A 213 -5.03 -24.36 -13.65
CA GLU A 213 -6.45 -24.18 -13.92
C GLU A 213 -7.12 -23.15 -13.01
N MET A 214 -6.60 -22.91 -11.81
CA MET A 214 -7.15 -21.93 -10.88
C MET A 214 -6.47 -20.57 -10.95
N THR A 215 -5.35 -20.45 -11.68
CA THR A 215 -4.57 -19.22 -11.78
C THR A 215 -4.45 -18.72 -13.21
N GLN A 216 -4.24 -17.42 -13.34
CA GLN A 216 -4.07 -16.73 -14.61
C GLN A 216 -3.04 -15.61 -14.46
N SER A 217 -2.42 -15.21 -15.58
CA SER A 217 -1.68 -13.95 -15.64
C SER A 217 -2.67 -12.79 -15.50
N SER A 218 -2.45 -11.93 -14.52
CA SER A 218 -3.32 -10.79 -14.25
C SER A 218 -2.76 -9.51 -14.85
N LEU A 219 -3.64 -8.65 -15.36
CA LEU A 219 -3.31 -7.31 -15.81
C LEU A 219 -3.82 -6.28 -14.81
N SER A 220 -2.93 -5.36 -14.43
CA SER A 220 -3.22 -4.21 -13.60
C SER A 220 -3.08 -2.94 -14.43
N GLN A 221 -4.07 -2.07 -14.37
CA GLN A 221 -4.11 -0.79 -15.06
C GLN A 221 -4.56 0.31 -14.12
N ARG A 222 -3.89 1.46 -14.18
CA ARG A 222 -4.26 2.63 -13.40
C ARG A 222 -4.05 3.89 -14.21
N TYR A 223 -5.00 4.80 -14.11
CA TYR A 223 -4.96 6.10 -14.74
C TYR A 223 -5.34 7.15 -13.71
N ASN A 224 -4.56 8.22 -13.62
CA ASN A 224 -4.86 9.33 -12.74
C ASN A 224 -4.64 10.64 -13.49
N LEU A 225 -5.61 11.53 -13.37
CA LEU A 225 -5.56 12.90 -13.86
C LEU A 225 -5.76 13.83 -12.68
N ASN A 226 -4.79 14.69 -12.41
CA ASN A 226 -4.87 15.69 -11.37
C ASN A 226 -4.63 17.07 -11.98
N VAL A 227 -5.57 17.98 -11.73
CA VAL A 227 -5.49 19.39 -12.12
C VAL A 227 -5.46 20.20 -10.84
N SER A 228 -4.38 20.96 -10.63
CA SER A 228 -4.24 21.86 -9.50
C SER A 228 -3.92 23.27 -9.99
N GLY A 229 -4.41 24.29 -9.31
CA GLY A 229 -4.14 25.67 -9.66
C GLY A 229 -4.85 26.64 -8.75
N GLY A 230 -4.42 27.89 -8.74
CA GLY A 230 -5.02 28.88 -7.87
C GLY A 230 -4.35 30.25 -7.91
N SER A 231 -5.14 31.28 -7.60
CA SER A 231 -4.64 32.61 -7.31
C SER A 231 -4.19 32.71 -5.84
N GLU A 232 -3.84 33.91 -5.39
CA GLU A 232 -3.52 34.14 -3.98
C GLU A 232 -4.68 33.88 -3.04
N THR A 233 -5.91 34.10 -3.52
CA THR A 233 -7.17 34.07 -2.76
C THR A 233 -7.96 32.79 -2.96
N THR A 234 -7.80 32.12 -4.11
CA THR A 234 -8.56 30.90 -4.44
C THR A 234 -7.60 29.80 -4.86
N ARG A 235 -7.71 28.64 -4.22
CA ARG A 235 -6.94 27.44 -4.56
C ARG A 235 -7.90 26.31 -4.88
N SER A 236 -7.62 25.57 -5.94
CA SER A 236 -8.48 24.49 -6.39
C SER A 236 -7.65 23.30 -6.84
N VAL A 237 -8.19 22.11 -6.59
CA VAL A 237 -7.65 20.84 -7.03
C VAL A 237 -8.81 19.97 -7.50
N MET A 238 -8.59 19.21 -8.55
CA MET A 238 -9.54 18.23 -9.07
C MET A 238 -8.74 16.99 -9.47
N SER A 239 -9.17 15.83 -9.00
CA SER A 239 -8.49 14.56 -9.23
C SER A 239 -9.49 13.52 -9.72
N VAL A 240 -9.19 12.88 -10.85
CA VAL A 240 -9.97 11.75 -11.35
C VAL A 240 -9.04 10.54 -11.46
N GLY A 241 -9.46 9.42 -10.89
CA GLY A 241 -8.68 8.19 -10.87
C GLY A 241 -9.51 6.99 -11.31
N TYR A 242 -8.96 6.17 -12.20
CA TYR A 242 -9.50 4.86 -12.53
C TYR A 242 -8.44 3.79 -12.26
N MET A 243 -8.85 2.70 -11.63
CA MET A 243 -8.00 1.54 -11.39
C MET A 243 -8.78 0.27 -11.71
N ASN A 244 -8.15 -0.61 -12.47
CA ASN A 244 -8.61 -1.97 -12.70
C ASN A 244 -7.46 -2.93 -12.39
N ASN A 245 -7.63 -3.78 -11.39
CA ASN A 245 -6.62 -4.72 -10.94
C ASN A 245 -7.22 -6.13 -10.93
N ASP A 246 -6.86 -6.94 -11.92
CA ASP A 246 -7.29 -8.34 -11.96
C ASP A 246 -6.45 -9.18 -10.99
N GLY A 247 -7.00 -10.26 -10.48
CA GLY A 247 -6.32 -11.20 -9.59
C GLY A 247 -5.63 -12.31 -10.36
N ILE A 248 -4.55 -12.85 -9.77
CA ILE A 248 -3.90 -14.07 -10.27
C ILE A 248 -4.86 -15.26 -10.14
N MET A 249 -5.72 -15.27 -9.12
CA MET A 249 -6.80 -16.25 -9.02
C MET A 249 -7.92 -15.88 -10.01
N ILE A 250 -8.40 -16.87 -10.75
CA ILE A 250 -9.55 -16.70 -11.65
C ILE A 250 -10.76 -16.21 -10.83
N ASN A 251 -11.58 -15.35 -11.43
CA ASN A 251 -12.75 -14.70 -10.80
C ASN A 251 -12.45 -13.76 -9.62
N SER A 252 -11.21 -13.29 -9.50
CA SER A 252 -10.86 -12.21 -8.56
C SER A 252 -10.52 -10.95 -9.34
N ASN A 253 -11.19 -9.83 -9.05
CA ASN A 253 -10.87 -8.52 -9.63
C ASN A 253 -11.25 -7.36 -8.69
N PHE A 254 -10.57 -6.23 -8.86
CA PHE A 254 -10.87 -5.00 -8.13
C PHE A 254 -10.89 -3.80 -9.08
N LYS A 255 -12.01 -3.09 -9.08
CA LYS A 255 -12.21 -1.87 -9.87
C LYS A 255 -12.57 -0.71 -8.95
N ARG A 256 -11.92 0.43 -9.14
CA ARG A 256 -12.19 1.65 -8.38
C ARG A 256 -12.19 2.86 -9.30
N LEU A 257 -13.22 3.69 -9.17
CA LEU A 257 -13.34 5.00 -9.80
C LEU A 257 -13.42 6.04 -8.69
N ASN A 258 -12.55 7.05 -8.76
CA ASN A 258 -12.46 8.14 -7.80
C ASN A 258 -12.61 9.47 -8.55
N VAL A 259 -13.32 10.42 -7.95
CA VAL A 259 -13.57 11.79 -8.42
C VAL A 259 -13.47 12.74 -7.24
#